data_AF-A0A143ZKM0-F1
#
_entry.id   AF-A0A143ZKM0-F1
#
_cell.length_a   1.000
_cell.length_b   1.000
_cell.length_c   1.000
_cell.angle_alpha   90.00
_cell.angle_beta   90.00
_cell.angle_gamma   90.00
#
_symmetry.space_group_name_H-M   'P 1'
#
loop_
_entity.id
_entity.type
_entity.pdbx_description
1 polymer ?
#
loop_
_entity_poly.entity_id
_entity_poly.type
_entity_poly.pdbx_seq_one_letter_code
_entity_poly.pdbx_strand_id
1 'polypeptide(L)'
;MKDTLDLLFAFPKADLLRRLQPEIDDIVNVRLIEAANRDEATTRSRLRAVRLSIERLKRAISRFEQAQYTPGEKAARDHVVATAKDLKNADDAFKKG
;
A
#
# COMPACT_ATOMS: atom_id res chain seq x y z
N MET A 1 -14.38 0.30 20.26
CA MET A 1 -13.78 0.45 18.92
C MET A 1 -13.50 -0.92 18.33
N LYS A 2 -14.55 -1.69 18.01
CA LYS A 2 -14.43 -3.02 17.39
C LYS A 2 -14.89 -3.04 15.91
N ASP A 3 -15.52 -1.97 15.43
CA ASP A 3 -16.37 -2.09 14.23
C ASP A 3 -15.69 -1.68 12.92
N THR A 4 -14.47 -1.11 12.95
CA THR A 4 -13.79 -0.66 11.71
C THR A 4 -12.89 -1.74 11.09
N LEU A 5 -12.46 -2.73 11.87
CA LEU A 5 -11.56 -3.81 11.42
C LEU A 5 -12.31 -5.06 10.94
N ASP A 6 -13.56 -5.24 11.35
CA ASP A 6 -14.38 -6.40 10.95
C ASP A 6 -14.99 -6.26 9.54
N LEU A 7 -14.96 -5.06 8.93
CA LEU A 7 -15.40 -4.84 7.55
C LEU A 7 -14.38 -5.27 6.48
N LEU A 8 -13.18 -5.70 6.89
CA LEU A 8 -12.10 -6.12 5.98
C LEU A 8 -12.14 -7.61 5.60
N PHE A 9 -13.00 -8.43 6.21
CA PHE A 9 -12.94 -9.89 6.10
C PHE A 9 -13.93 -10.54 5.11
N ALA A 10 -14.70 -9.77 4.34
CA ALA A 10 -15.74 -10.34 3.45
C ALA A 10 -15.82 -9.73 2.04
N PHE A 11 -14.78 -9.03 1.56
CA PHE A 11 -14.79 -8.46 0.21
C PHE A 11 -13.96 -9.30 -0.76
N PRO A 12 -14.52 -9.72 -1.91
CA PRO A 12 -13.74 -10.29 -3.00
C PRO A 12 -12.62 -9.34 -3.42
N LYS A 13 -11.43 -9.86 -3.72
CA LYS A 13 -10.25 -9.13 -4.21
C LYS A 13 -10.56 -7.98 -5.17
N ALA A 14 -11.42 -8.24 -6.15
CA ALA A 14 -11.81 -7.28 -7.17
C ALA A 14 -12.51 -6.06 -6.58
N ASP A 15 -13.31 -6.23 -5.53
CA ASP A 15 -14.07 -5.17 -4.87
C ASP A 15 -13.19 -4.35 -3.94
N LEU A 16 -12.27 -5.01 -3.24
CA LEU A 16 -11.30 -4.34 -2.38
C LEU A 16 -10.33 -3.49 -3.21
N LEU A 17 -9.80 -4.06 -4.31
CA LEU A 17 -8.96 -3.31 -5.25
C LEU A 17 -9.73 -2.18 -5.91
N ARG A 18 -10.97 -2.41 -6.39
CA ARG A 18 -11.79 -1.37 -7.01
C ARG A 18 -12.13 -0.21 -6.05
N ARG A 19 -12.24 -0.48 -4.75
CA ARG A 19 -12.43 0.55 -3.72
C ARG A 19 -11.14 1.29 -3.39
N LEU A 20 -10.02 0.58 -3.26
CA LEU A 20 -8.73 1.16 -2.87
C LEU A 20 -8.00 1.83 -4.04
N GLN A 21 -8.28 1.43 -5.28
CA GLN A 21 -7.63 1.97 -6.48
C GLN A 21 -7.79 3.49 -6.63
N PRO A 22 -8.99 4.10 -6.50
CA PRO A 22 -9.11 5.56 -6.54
C PRO A 22 -8.36 6.25 -5.41
N GLU A 23 -8.33 5.68 -4.19
CA GLU A 23 -7.53 6.24 -3.09
C GLU A 23 -6.02 6.17 -3.37
N ILE A 24 -5.55 5.06 -3.97
CA ILE A 24 -4.16 4.90 -4.41
C ILE A 24 -3.82 5.91 -5.50
N ASP A 25 -4.70 6.10 -6.47
CA ASP A 25 -4.50 7.01 -7.59
C ASP A 25 -4.50 8.47 -7.13
N ASP A 26 -5.37 8.85 -6.19
CA ASP A 26 -5.36 10.18 -5.57
C ASP A 26 -4.07 10.44 -4.79
N ILE A 27 -3.61 9.47 -3.98
CA ILE A 27 -2.33 9.59 -3.27
C ILE A 27 -1.19 9.78 -4.28
N VAL A 28 -1.17 9.00 -5.36
CA VAL A 28 -0.14 9.11 -6.40
C VAL A 28 -0.20 10.46 -7.12
N ASN A 29 -1.39 10.94 -7.47
CA ASN A 29 -1.58 12.20 -8.18
C ASN A 29 -1.22 13.42 -7.32
N VAL A 30 -1.69 13.47 -6.08
CA VAL A 30 -1.31 14.53 -5.13
C VAL A 30 0.21 14.56 -4.94
N ARG A 31 0.83 13.38 -4.82
CA ARG A 31 2.29 13.27 -4.65
C ARG A 31 3.08 13.64 -5.91
N LEU A 32 2.53 13.39 -7.10
CA LEU A 32 3.13 13.86 -8.37
C LEU A 32 3.11 15.39 -8.48
N ILE A 33 2.02 16.02 -8.03
CA ILE A 33 1.87 17.48 -8.02
C ILE A 33 2.82 18.11 -6.98
N GLU A 34 2.91 17.55 -5.78
CA GLU A 34 3.88 17.99 -4.76
C GLU A 34 5.32 17.78 -5.24
N ALA A 35 5.57 16.69 -5.98
CA ALA A 35 6.88 16.37 -6.51
C ALA A 35 7.36 17.32 -7.61
N ALA A 36 6.45 17.84 -8.43
CA ALA A 36 6.77 18.82 -9.45
C ALA A 36 7.28 20.16 -8.85
N ASN A 37 7.04 20.40 -7.56
CA ASN A 37 7.39 21.64 -6.86
C ASN A 37 8.67 21.52 -6.00
N ARG A 38 9.35 20.36 -5.92
CA ARG A 38 10.59 20.17 -5.15
C ARG A 38 11.68 19.47 -5.97
N ASP A 39 12.91 19.97 -5.85
CA ASP A 39 14.20 19.44 -6.35
C ASP A 39 14.12 18.04 -7.01
N GLU A 40 14.06 18.03 -8.34
CA GLU A 40 13.47 16.91 -9.13
C GLU A 40 14.13 15.55 -8.91
N ALA A 41 15.45 15.49 -8.70
CA ALA A 41 16.18 14.22 -8.64
C ALA A 41 15.89 13.44 -7.36
N THR A 42 15.92 14.11 -6.22
CA THR A 42 15.65 13.53 -4.90
C THR A 42 14.18 13.13 -4.79
N THR A 43 13.31 13.98 -5.31
CA THR A 43 11.87 13.76 -5.31
C THR A 43 11.45 12.58 -6.21
N ARG A 44 11.97 12.47 -7.44
CA ARG A 44 11.71 11.32 -8.32
C ARG A 44 12.19 10.00 -7.71
N SER A 45 13.34 10.01 -7.03
CA SER A 45 13.87 8.82 -6.33
C SER A 45 12.95 8.38 -5.18
N ARG A 46 12.49 9.33 -4.35
CA ARG A 46 11.55 9.04 -3.26
C ARG A 46 10.16 8.61 -3.77
N LEU A 47 9.66 9.24 -4.84
CA LEU A 47 8.39 8.84 -5.47
C LEU A 47 8.48 7.42 -6.06
N ARG A 48 9.62 7.05 -6.65
CA ARG A 48 9.90 5.68 -7.11
C ARG A 48 9.91 4.69 -5.94
N ALA A 49 10.45 5.07 -4.78
CA ALA A 49 10.41 4.23 -3.58
C ALA A 49 8.98 3.99 -3.08
N VAL A 50 8.14 5.04 -3.03
CA VAL A 50 6.71 4.91 -2.69
C VAL A 50 5.99 3.98 -3.67
N ARG A 51 6.17 4.18 -4.98
CA ARG A 51 5.59 3.31 -6.03
C ARG A 51 6.02 1.84 -5.87
N LEU A 52 7.30 1.59 -5.59
CA LEU A 52 7.79 0.22 -5.37
C LEU A 52 7.17 -0.43 -4.13
N SER A 53 7.00 0.33 -3.04
CA SER A 53 6.34 -0.15 -1.83
C SER A 53 4.86 -0.46 -2.06
N ILE A 54 4.15 0.35 -2.85
CA ILE A 54 2.76 0.07 -3.26
C ILE A 54 2.68 -1.25 -4.04
N GLU A 55 3.56 -1.45 -5.03
CA GLU A 55 3.57 -2.69 -5.81
C GLU A 55 3.91 -3.93 -4.95
N ARG A 56 4.78 -3.79 -3.96
CA ARG A 56 5.06 -4.85 -2.99
C ARG A 56 3.85 -5.17 -2.12
N LEU A 57 3.12 -4.15 -1.66
CA LEU A 57 1.91 -4.33 -0.88
C LEU A 57 0.81 -5.03 -1.69
N LYS A 58 0.60 -4.65 -2.96
CA LYS A 58 -0.35 -5.33 -3.87
C LYS A 58 -0.04 -6.82 -4.03
N ARG A 59 1.25 -7.16 -4.17
CA ARG A 59 1.70 -8.57 -4.24
C ARG A 59 1.49 -9.30 -2.92
N ALA A 60 1.76 -8.64 -1.78
CA ALA A 60 1.53 -9.21 -0.47
C ALA A 60 0.04 -9.51 -0.22
N ILE A 61 -0.85 -8.57 -0.57
CA ILE A 61 -2.30 -8.76 -0.51
C ILE A 61 -2.72 -9.94 -1.39
N SER A 62 -2.21 -10.01 -2.62
CA SER A 62 -2.50 -11.12 -3.52
C SER A 62 -2.08 -12.48 -2.97
N ARG A 63 -0.93 -12.55 -2.27
CA ARG A 63 -0.47 -13.79 -1.61
C ARG A 63 -1.31 -14.13 -0.39
N PHE A 64 -1.73 -13.13 0.38
CA PHE A 64 -2.61 -13.32 1.53
C PHE A 64 -3.96 -13.90 1.11
N GLU A 65 -4.57 -13.35 0.05
CA GLU A 65 -5.80 -13.87 -0.52
C GLU A 65 -5.66 -15.33 -1.00
N GLN A 66 -4.54 -15.66 -1.66
CA GLN A 66 -4.28 -17.04 -2.12
C GLN A 66 -4.02 -18.01 -0.96
N ALA A 67 -3.49 -17.51 0.15
CA ALA A 67 -3.20 -18.30 1.33
C ALA A 67 -4.39 -18.35 2.31
N GLN A 68 -5.49 -17.68 2.01
CA GLN A 68 -6.67 -17.64 2.87
C GLN A 68 -7.22 -19.06 3.09
N TYR A 69 -7.51 -19.39 4.34
CA TYR A 69 -7.94 -20.73 4.78
C TYR A 69 -6.90 -21.84 4.61
N THR A 70 -5.64 -21.47 4.39
CA THR A 70 -4.52 -22.42 4.37
C THR A 70 -3.65 -22.25 5.63
N PRO A 71 -2.85 -23.25 6.01
CA PRO A 71 -1.86 -23.10 7.09
C PRO A 71 -0.86 -21.94 6.87
N GLY A 72 -0.68 -21.49 5.63
CA GLY A 72 0.17 -20.37 5.26
C GLY A 72 -0.44 -18.97 5.47
N GLU A 73 -1.74 -18.89 5.81
CA GLU A 73 -2.47 -17.61 5.94
C GLU A 73 -1.80 -16.64 6.92
N LYS A 74 -1.37 -17.15 8.08
CA LYS A 74 -0.71 -16.33 9.12
C LYS A 74 0.57 -15.68 8.60
N ALA A 75 1.42 -16.45 7.92
CA ALA A 75 2.66 -15.94 7.36
C ALA A 75 2.39 -14.91 6.24
N ALA A 76 1.36 -15.14 5.42
CA ALA A 76 0.96 -14.21 4.39
C ALA A 76 0.39 -12.90 4.97
N ARG A 77 -0.37 -12.97 6.06
CA ARG A 77 -0.86 -11.81 6.82
C ARG A 77 0.31 -11.01 7.40
N ASP A 78 1.26 -11.68 8.06
CA ASP A 78 2.43 -11.02 8.64
C ASP A 78 3.26 -10.30 7.56
N HIS A 79 3.35 -10.90 6.37
CA HIS A 79 3.99 -10.29 5.21
C HIS A 79 3.25 -9.04 4.70
N VAL A 80 1.91 -9.03 4.69
CA VAL A 80 1.11 -7.83 4.38
C VAL A 80 1.37 -6.71 5.40
N VAL A 81 1.39 -7.05 6.70
CA VAL A 81 1.66 -6.06 7.76
C VAL A 81 3.07 -5.47 7.61
N ALA A 82 4.07 -6.29 7.29
CA ALA A 82 5.44 -5.82 7.04
C ALA A 82 5.51 -4.86 5.84
N THR A 83 4.90 -5.23 4.72
CA THR A 83 4.89 -4.36 3.51
C THR A 83 4.07 -3.08 3.69
N ALA A 84 3.02 -3.10 4.51
CA ALA A 84 2.28 -1.90 4.87
C ALA A 84 3.12 -0.94 5.72
N LYS A 85 3.95 -1.48 6.64
CA LYS A 85 4.93 -0.66 7.40
C LYS A 85 5.99 -0.05 6.49
N ASP A 86 6.49 -0.80 5.51
CA ASP A 86 7.45 -0.29 4.52
C ASP A 86 6.86 0.85 3.68
N LEU A 87 5.58 0.74 3.28
CA LEU A 87 4.87 1.81 2.59
C LEU A 87 4.76 3.07 3.46
N LYS A 88 4.39 2.91 4.74
CA LYS A 88 4.34 4.03 5.69
C LYS A 88 5.71 4.70 5.84
N ASN A 89 6.78 3.92 5.99
CA ASN A 89 8.13 4.44 6.11
C ASN A 89 8.57 5.20 4.85
N ALA A 90 8.20 4.70 3.66
CA ALA A 90 8.48 5.37 2.39
C ALA A 90 7.70 6.69 2.25
N ASP A 91 6.44 6.73 2.65
CA ASP A 91 5.62 7.96 2.66
C ASP A 91 6.13 8.98 3.70
N ASP A 92 6.51 8.53 4.91
CA ASP A 92 7.11 9.40 5.93
C ASP A 92 8.45 9.99 5.47
N ALA A 93 9.29 9.19 4.81
CA ALA A 93 10.55 9.65 4.23
C ALA A 93 10.35 10.64 3.07
N PHE A 94 9.28 10.46 2.29
CA PHE A 94 8.88 11.42 1.26
C PHE A 94 8.42 12.75 1.87
N LYS A 95 7.58 12.72 2.93
CA LYS A 95 7.07 13.91 3.61
C LYS A 95 8.15 14.75 4.30
N LYS A 96 9.18 14.10 4.84
CA LYS A 96 10.23 14.74 5.66
C LYS A 96 11.30 15.50 4.89
N GLY A 97 11.35 15.43 3.56
CA GLY A 97 12.33 16.16 2.78
C GLY A 97 11.76 16.76 1.52
#